data_AF-A0A2V5VMW7-F1
#
_entry.id   AF-A0A2V5VMW7-F1
#
_cell.length_a   1.000
_cell.length_b   1.000
_cell.length_c   1.000
_cell.angle_alpha   90.00
_cell.angle_beta   90.00
_cell.angle_gamma   90.00
#
_symmetry.space_group_name_H-M   'P 1'
#
loop_
_entity.id
_entity.type
_entity.pdbx_description
1 polymer ?
#
loop_
_entity_poly.entity_id
_entity_poly.type
_entity_poly.pdbx_seq_one_letter_code
_entity_poly.pdbx_strand_id
1 'polypeptide(L)'
;MRIFLAVLGCVTLARGLAAEGNSSLSESKIESAEQKITAESLLAQNEDLRRQLSIQQESLKTVTASLAESNAEAEVFRRKYSDLESRMAALGLASASKDRAKLEQRLLAAVSDLRLAQREGDELRDQLLGLNEALLRYLQTSQGGDAQARMDVETQLRKTNQLVGRSIPPLRDAQEPQPSLMDGSVLSVKDEWSFVVANIGEQQGVKIGMPLRVMHGEQKIATLRVVDVRQRICGAVIEDSGKEKIKVGDRLQADARSNVTLK
;
A
#
# COMPACT_ATOMS: atom_id res chain seq x y z
N MET A 1 -15.28 59.67 24.47
CA MET A 1 -13.96 60.01 25.03
C MET A 1 -13.26 60.83 23.95
N ARG A 2 -13.24 62.18 23.92
CA ARG A 2 -12.95 63.20 24.97
C ARG A 2 -11.60 62.88 25.64
N ILE A 3 -10.55 63.70 25.68
CA ILE A 3 -10.32 65.18 25.55
C ILE A 3 -8.80 65.37 25.18
N PHE A 4 -8.20 66.42 24.58
CA PHE A 4 -8.52 67.81 24.11
C PHE A 4 -7.73 68.09 22.78
N LEU A 5 -7.76 69.22 22.02
CA LEU A 5 -7.42 70.66 22.24
C LEU A 5 -5.92 70.90 22.59
N ALA A 6 -4.98 71.36 21.73
CA ALA A 6 -4.88 72.52 20.81
C ALA A 6 -4.42 73.85 21.45
N VAL A 7 -3.17 74.25 21.16
CA VAL A 7 -2.56 75.60 21.36
C VAL A 7 -1.63 75.82 20.14
N LEU A 8 -1.98 76.65 19.15
CA LEU A 8 -1.90 78.12 19.04
C LEU A 8 -0.50 78.62 18.59
N GLY A 9 -0.46 79.61 17.69
CA GLY A 9 0.77 80.20 17.12
C GLY A 9 0.72 81.72 16.99
N CYS A 10 1.71 82.30 16.27
CA CYS A 10 2.06 83.74 16.22
C CYS A 10 2.70 84.24 17.55
N VAL A 11 3.65 85.19 17.60
CA VAL A 11 3.66 86.56 17.04
C VAL A 11 5.09 87.14 16.89
N THR A 12 5.34 87.87 15.79
CA THR A 12 6.37 88.90 15.44
C THR A 12 7.79 88.98 16.06
N LEU A 13 8.78 89.01 15.14
CA LEU A 13 9.78 90.08 14.91
C LEU A 13 10.12 91.11 16.01
N ALA A 14 11.43 91.30 16.25
CA ALA A 14 12.03 92.56 16.71
C ALA A 14 13.40 92.80 16.01
N ARG A 15 13.81 94.07 15.86
CA ARG A 15 15.06 94.49 15.20
C ARG A 15 16.13 94.89 16.23
N GLY A 16 17.41 94.71 15.86
CA GLY A 16 18.54 95.42 16.47
C GLY A 16 19.68 95.57 15.46
N LEU A 17 20.08 96.81 15.15
CA LEU A 17 21.30 97.11 14.39
C LEU A 17 22.38 97.54 15.40
N ALA A 18 23.64 97.12 15.15
CA ALA A 18 24.82 98.01 15.03
C ALA A 18 26.13 97.26 15.36
N ALA A 19 27.01 97.11 14.37
CA ALA A 19 28.48 97.19 14.47
C ALA A 19 29.10 96.73 13.14
N GLU A 20 29.75 97.63 12.41
CA GLU A 20 30.46 97.36 11.16
C GLU A 20 31.89 97.92 11.28
N GLY A 21 32.88 97.31 10.59
CA GLY A 21 34.23 97.90 10.48
C GLY A 21 35.41 97.12 11.06
N ASN A 22 35.37 95.78 11.13
CA ASN A 22 36.60 94.95 11.13
C ASN A 22 36.40 93.45 10.83
N SER A 23 35.22 93.01 10.38
CA SER A 23 34.84 91.58 10.38
C SER A 23 35.42 90.76 9.22
N SER A 24 35.53 91.32 8.01
CA SER A 24 35.52 90.53 6.75
C SER A 24 36.65 89.49 6.59
N LEU A 25 37.81 89.68 7.22
CA LEU A 25 38.92 88.70 7.21
C LEU A 25 38.82 87.62 8.30
N SER A 26 37.98 87.84 9.31
CA SER A 26 37.59 86.82 10.29
C SER A 26 36.35 86.07 9.81
N GLU A 27 35.37 86.80 9.27
CA GLU A 27 34.10 86.31 8.75
C GLU A 27 34.29 85.30 7.62
N SER A 28 35.13 85.62 6.61
CA SER A 28 35.50 84.68 5.55
C SER A 28 36.33 83.47 6.02
N LYS A 29 37.06 83.59 7.15
CA LYS A 29 37.76 82.45 7.78
C LYS A 29 36.80 81.56 8.57
N ILE A 30 35.81 82.15 9.23
CA ILE A 30 34.74 81.44 9.94
C ILE A 30 33.86 80.70 8.93
N GLU A 31 33.41 81.37 7.87
CA GLU A 31 32.65 80.74 6.78
C GLU A 31 33.45 79.60 6.12
N SER A 32 34.75 79.79 5.84
CA SER A 32 35.62 78.72 5.32
C SER A 32 35.83 77.58 6.32
N ALA A 33 35.74 77.82 7.64
CA ALA A 33 35.80 76.79 8.67
C ALA A 33 34.46 76.04 8.78
N GLU A 34 33.33 76.74 8.73
CA GLU A 34 31.98 76.15 8.73
C GLU A 34 31.73 75.32 7.47
N GLN A 35 32.18 75.78 6.31
CA GLN A 35 32.17 75.02 5.05
C GLN A 35 33.04 73.75 5.13
N LYS A 36 34.16 73.78 5.88
CA LYS A 36 35.00 72.60 6.14
C LYS A 36 34.34 71.63 7.13
N ILE A 37 33.83 72.12 8.25
CA ILE A 37 33.14 71.32 9.26
C ILE A 37 31.90 70.64 8.66
N THR A 38 31.15 71.34 7.80
CA THR A 38 30.01 70.73 7.08
C THR A 38 30.46 69.74 6.00
N ALA A 39 31.53 70.01 5.25
CA ALA A 39 32.11 69.04 4.31
C ALA A 39 32.65 67.78 5.02
N GLU A 40 33.35 67.93 6.15
CA GLU A 40 33.84 66.84 7.00
C GLU A 40 32.68 66.03 7.59
N SER A 41 31.60 66.68 8.04
CA SER A 41 30.38 66.01 8.49
C SER A 41 29.70 65.23 7.35
N LEU A 42 29.61 65.80 6.14
CA LEU A 42 29.03 65.14 4.97
C LEU A 42 29.90 63.98 4.45
N LEU A 43 31.23 64.05 4.62
CA LEU A 43 32.15 62.95 4.37
C LEU A 43 31.99 61.84 5.41
N ALA A 44 31.91 62.16 6.70
CA ALA A 44 31.64 61.18 7.76
C ALA A 44 30.29 60.46 7.55
N GLN A 45 29.23 61.22 7.22
CA GLN A 45 27.93 60.66 6.83
C GLN A 45 28.03 59.74 5.59
N ASN A 46 28.86 60.09 4.60
CA ASN A 46 29.11 59.22 3.44
C ASN A 46 29.85 57.93 3.83
N GLU A 47 30.82 57.99 4.75
CA GLU A 47 31.48 56.79 5.26
C GLU A 47 30.52 55.90 6.04
N ASP A 48 29.68 56.47 6.91
CA ASP A 48 28.70 55.70 7.69
C ASP A 48 27.60 55.10 6.83
N LEU A 49 27.12 55.81 5.80
CA LEU A 49 26.21 55.25 4.80
C LEU A 49 26.87 54.12 4.01
N ARG A 50 28.17 54.22 3.67
CA ARG A 50 28.92 53.13 3.04
C ARG A 50 29.09 51.92 3.98
N ARG A 51 29.38 52.14 5.27
CA ARG A 51 29.44 51.09 6.31
C ARG A 51 28.09 50.38 6.45
N GLN A 52 27.00 51.13 6.52
CA GLN A 52 25.64 50.59 6.56
C GLN A 52 25.31 49.78 5.30
N LEU A 53 25.65 50.28 4.11
CA LEU A 53 25.44 49.54 2.86
C LEU A 53 26.27 48.24 2.80
N SER A 54 27.52 48.23 3.27
CA SER A 54 28.30 46.99 3.35
C SER A 54 27.70 45.98 4.33
N ILE A 55 27.24 46.43 5.51
CA ILE A 55 26.59 45.57 6.51
C ILE A 55 25.27 45.01 5.96
N GLN A 56 24.47 45.83 5.28
CA GLN A 56 23.23 45.37 4.64
C GLN A 56 23.52 44.36 3.52
N GLN A 57 24.50 44.61 2.65
CA GLN A 57 24.92 43.66 1.62
C GLN A 57 25.44 42.35 2.21
N GLU A 58 26.12 42.38 3.35
CA GLU A 58 26.56 41.18 4.07
C GLU A 58 25.37 40.43 4.69
N SER A 59 24.43 41.11 5.33
CA SER A 59 23.20 40.48 5.84
C SER A 59 22.33 39.87 4.73
N LEU A 60 22.28 40.50 3.55
CA LEU A 60 21.56 39.96 2.40
C LEU A 60 22.25 38.70 1.87
N LYS A 61 23.59 38.65 1.86
CA LYS A 61 24.35 37.44 1.51
C LYS A 61 24.12 36.32 2.51
N THR A 62 24.19 36.57 3.82
CA THR A 62 24.01 35.53 4.83
C THR A 62 22.57 34.99 4.87
N VAL A 63 21.56 35.86 4.78
CA VAL A 63 20.15 35.44 4.68
C VAL A 63 19.89 34.67 3.38
N THR A 64 20.47 35.09 2.25
CA THR A 64 20.32 34.37 0.97
C THR A 64 21.01 33.01 1.00
N ALA A 65 22.19 32.90 1.62
CA ALA A 65 22.90 31.63 1.81
C ALA A 65 22.10 30.67 2.71
N SER A 66 21.61 31.15 3.86
CA SER A 66 20.79 30.36 4.79
C SER A 66 19.46 29.93 4.16
N LEU A 67 18.84 30.78 3.33
CA LEU A 67 17.63 30.42 2.58
C LEU A 67 17.93 29.38 1.49
N ALA A 68 19.08 29.46 0.81
CA ALA A 68 19.49 28.46 -0.18
C ALA A 68 19.79 27.10 0.48
N GLU A 69 20.46 27.10 1.64
CA GLU A 69 20.75 25.93 2.47
C GLU A 69 19.45 25.27 2.96
N SER A 70 18.54 26.06 3.57
CA SER A 70 17.24 25.56 4.05
C SER A 70 16.36 25.01 2.92
N ASN A 71 16.36 25.63 1.73
CA ASN A 71 15.68 25.09 0.55
C ASN A 71 16.31 23.78 0.04
N ALA A 72 17.64 23.66 0.09
CA ALA A 72 18.34 22.43 -0.28
C ALA A 72 18.02 21.28 0.70
N GLU A 73 17.99 21.57 2.01
CA GLU A 73 17.52 20.62 3.02
C GLU A 73 16.05 20.22 2.77
N ALA A 74 15.16 21.18 2.53
CA ALA A 74 13.74 20.92 2.26
C ALA A 74 13.53 20.01 1.05
N GLU A 75 14.29 20.17 -0.03
CA GLU A 75 14.27 19.25 -1.17
C GLU A 75 14.86 17.88 -0.86
N VAL A 76 15.90 17.79 -0.02
CA VAL A 76 16.43 16.50 0.46
C VAL A 76 15.40 15.78 1.33
N PHE A 77 14.67 16.48 2.20
CA PHE A 77 13.55 15.91 2.95
C PHE A 77 12.41 15.49 2.02
N ARG A 78 12.01 16.32 1.05
CA ARG A 78 10.94 16.00 0.08
C ARG A 78 11.27 14.74 -0.72
N ARG A 79 12.51 14.58 -1.16
CA ARG A 79 13.01 13.34 -1.81
C ARG A 79 12.91 12.14 -0.88
N LYS A 80 13.38 12.23 0.37
CA LYS A 80 13.28 11.17 1.38
C LYS A 80 11.83 10.77 1.65
N TYR A 81 10.91 11.73 1.72
CA TYR A 81 9.47 11.46 1.86
C TYR A 81 8.91 10.72 0.63
N SER A 82 9.23 11.14 -0.59
CA SER A 82 8.77 10.45 -1.82
C SER A 82 9.32 9.02 -1.98
N ASP A 83 10.56 8.77 -1.54
CA ASP A 83 11.14 7.42 -1.49
C ASP A 83 10.44 6.55 -0.41
N LEU A 84 10.22 7.10 0.78
CA LEU A 84 9.48 6.40 1.85
C LEU A 84 8.03 6.10 1.44
N GLU A 85 7.34 7.04 0.79
CA GLU A 85 6.00 6.85 0.22
C GLU A 85 6.00 5.77 -0.86
N SER A 86 6.98 5.80 -1.78
CA SER A 86 7.14 4.77 -2.82
C SER A 86 7.37 3.37 -2.22
N ARG A 87 8.16 3.26 -1.15
CA ARG A 87 8.35 2.01 -0.40
C ARG A 87 7.06 1.56 0.30
N MET A 88 6.32 2.47 0.93
CA MET A 88 5.02 2.17 1.56
C MET A 88 3.96 1.75 0.54
N ALA A 89 4.00 2.31 -0.67
CA ALA A 89 3.15 1.90 -1.79
C ALA A 89 3.55 0.51 -2.33
N ALA A 90 4.85 0.25 -2.51
CA ALA A 90 5.37 -1.06 -2.94
C ALA A 90 5.08 -2.19 -1.93
N LEU A 91 5.05 -1.88 -0.64
CA LEU A 91 4.61 -2.79 0.43
C LEU A 91 3.08 -2.95 0.51
N GLY A 92 2.30 -2.29 -0.36
CA GLY A 92 0.83 -2.30 -0.34
C GLY A 92 0.19 -1.54 0.83
N LEU A 93 1.01 -1.00 1.74
CA LEU A 93 0.58 -0.34 2.97
C LEU A 93 -0.20 0.96 2.69
N ALA A 94 0.04 1.64 1.57
CA ALA A 94 -0.76 2.78 1.15
C ALA A 94 -2.26 2.45 1.10
N SER A 95 -2.65 1.35 0.44
CA SER A 95 -4.05 0.91 0.35
C SER A 95 -4.55 0.30 1.66
N ALA A 96 -3.68 -0.34 2.44
CA ALA A 96 -4.05 -0.97 3.71
C ALA A 96 -4.10 0.02 4.90
N SER A 97 -3.56 1.22 4.78
CA SER A 97 -3.48 2.24 5.84
C SER A 97 -4.86 2.70 6.35
N LYS A 98 -5.83 2.89 5.44
CA LYS A 98 -7.24 3.16 5.77
C LYS A 98 -7.90 2.04 6.58
N ASP A 99 -7.36 0.83 6.48
CA ASP A 99 -7.87 -0.39 7.08
C ASP A 99 -6.88 -0.98 8.10
N ARG A 100 -6.07 -0.12 8.73
CA ARG A 100 -5.03 -0.52 9.70
C ARG A 100 -5.51 -1.52 10.75
N ALA A 101 -6.70 -1.33 11.32
CA ALA A 101 -7.29 -2.29 12.27
C ALA A 101 -7.59 -3.66 11.65
N LYS A 102 -8.05 -3.71 10.39
CA LYS A 102 -8.23 -4.97 9.64
C LYS A 102 -6.88 -5.60 9.27
N LEU A 103 -5.85 -4.79 9.02
CA LEU A 103 -4.49 -5.24 8.75
C LEU A 103 -3.89 -5.89 10.00
N GLU A 104 -3.98 -5.21 11.15
CA GLU A 104 -3.55 -5.71 12.46
C GLU A 104 -4.33 -6.98 12.84
N GLN A 105 -5.65 -7.04 12.60
CA GLN A 105 -6.46 -8.25 12.80
C GLN A 105 -6.04 -9.41 11.87
N ARG A 106 -5.76 -9.14 10.59
CA ARG A 106 -5.28 -10.16 9.63
C ARG A 106 -3.87 -10.64 9.96
N LEU A 107 -3.00 -9.76 10.46
CA LEU A 107 -1.65 -10.11 10.89
C LEU A 107 -1.69 -10.94 12.19
N LEU A 108 -2.56 -10.59 13.13
CA LEU A 108 -2.82 -11.42 14.32
C LEU A 108 -3.33 -12.81 13.94
N ALA A 109 -4.28 -12.91 13.00
CA ALA A 109 -4.77 -14.18 12.49
C ALA A 109 -3.64 -15.00 11.80
N ALA A 110 -2.93 -14.41 10.83
CA ALA A 110 -1.82 -15.10 10.17
C ALA A 110 -0.71 -15.56 11.13
N VAL A 111 -0.47 -14.81 12.22
CA VAL A 111 0.48 -15.19 13.28
C VAL A 111 -0.10 -16.25 14.22
N SER A 112 -1.40 -16.28 14.50
CA SER A 112 -2.02 -17.41 15.24
C SER A 112 -2.02 -18.69 14.42
N ASP A 113 -2.33 -18.59 13.13
CA ASP A 113 -2.44 -19.72 12.21
C ASP A 113 -1.04 -20.34 11.96
N LEU A 114 -0.02 -19.50 11.77
CA LEU A 114 1.37 -19.95 11.67
C LEU A 114 1.86 -20.59 12.97
N ARG A 115 1.46 -20.07 14.15
CA ARG A 115 1.79 -20.69 15.45
C ARG A 115 1.04 -22.00 15.68
N LEU A 116 -0.16 -22.16 15.13
CA LEU A 116 -0.91 -23.42 15.16
C LEU A 116 -0.21 -24.46 14.29
N ALA A 117 0.07 -24.13 13.03
CA ALA A 117 0.78 -25.02 12.10
C ALA A 117 2.19 -25.40 12.58
N GLN A 118 2.90 -24.51 13.29
CA GLN A 118 4.16 -24.84 13.96
C GLN A 118 3.97 -25.90 15.05
N ARG A 119 2.97 -25.75 15.93
CA ARG A 119 2.66 -26.74 16.97
C ARG A 119 2.25 -28.08 16.40
N GLU A 120 1.39 -28.10 15.39
CA GLU A 120 0.99 -29.33 14.68
C GLU A 120 2.22 -30.02 14.05
N GLY A 121 3.14 -29.25 13.46
CA GLY A 121 4.41 -29.74 12.95
C GLY A 121 5.34 -30.34 14.02
N ASP A 122 5.38 -29.75 15.21
CA ASP A 122 6.18 -30.25 16.34
C ASP A 122 5.52 -31.47 17.02
N GLU A 123 4.19 -31.49 17.18
CA GLU A 123 3.44 -32.68 17.66
C GLU A 123 3.63 -33.89 16.72
N LEU A 124 3.68 -33.66 15.40
CA LEU A 124 4.00 -34.71 14.42
C LEU A 124 5.45 -35.18 14.54
N ARG A 125 6.42 -34.28 14.77
CA ARG A 125 7.84 -34.63 14.97
C ARG A 125 8.02 -35.52 16.19
N ASP A 126 7.45 -35.15 17.33
CA ASP A 126 7.57 -35.92 18.57
C ASP A 126 6.97 -37.32 18.44
N GLN A 127 5.85 -37.46 17.72
CA GLN A 127 5.23 -38.77 17.47
C GLN A 127 6.03 -39.64 16.50
N LEU A 128 6.64 -39.06 15.46
CA LEU A 128 7.56 -39.74 14.55
C LEU A 128 8.84 -40.19 15.27
N LEU A 129 9.37 -39.37 16.20
CA LEU A 129 10.49 -39.76 17.05
C LEU A 129 10.11 -40.94 17.96
N GLY A 130 8.94 -40.89 18.62
CA GLY A 130 8.44 -42.01 19.42
C GLY A 130 8.16 -43.28 18.61
N LEU A 131 7.73 -43.16 17.34
CA LEU A 131 7.56 -44.30 16.43
C LEU A 131 8.90 -44.91 16.04
N ASN A 132 9.89 -44.08 15.72
CA ASN A 132 11.26 -44.52 15.44
C ASN A 132 11.89 -45.21 16.67
N GLU A 133 11.68 -44.67 17.87
CA GLU A 133 12.17 -45.31 19.11
C GLU A 133 11.50 -46.67 19.36
N ALA A 134 10.18 -46.78 19.20
CA ALA A 134 9.46 -48.05 19.30
C ALA A 134 9.95 -49.07 18.25
N LEU A 135 10.18 -48.62 17.01
CA LEU A 135 10.72 -49.45 15.93
C LEU A 135 12.15 -49.92 16.24
N LEU A 136 13.00 -49.06 16.81
CA LEU A 136 14.35 -49.41 17.25
C LEU A 136 14.32 -50.43 18.41
N ARG A 137 13.41 -50.29 19.39
CA ARG A 137 13.21 -51.30 20.44
C ARG A 137 12.73 -52.64 19.86
N TYR A 138 11.86 -52.62 18.85
CA TYR A 138 11.41 -53.82 18.13
C TYR A 138 12.52 -54.49 17.29
N LEU A 139 13.46 -53.71 16.74
CA LEU A 139 14.62 -54.25 16.00
C LEU A 139 15.75 -54.73 16.94
N GLN A 140 15.88 -54.15 18.12
CA GLN A 140 16.83 -54.59 19.16
C GLN A 140 16.36 -55.86 19.88
N THR A 141 15.05 -56.14 19.90
CA THR A 141 14.50 -57.43 20.33
C THR A 141 14.73 -58.49 19.24
N SER A 142 15.98 -58.97 19.21
CA SER A 142 16.64 -59.84 18.20
C SER A 142 15.83 -61.00 17.61
N GLN A 143 14.80 -61.48 18.30
CA GLN A 143 13.71 -62.23 17.68
C GLN A 143 12.39 -61.55 18.03
N GLY A 144 11.61 -61.16 17.02
CA GLY A 144 10.35 -60.43 17.14
C GLY A 144 9.19 -61.25 17.71
N GLY A 145 9.44 -62.08 18.73
CA GLY A 145 8.44 -62.81 19.51
C GLY A 145 7.93 -62.05 20.74
N ASP A 146 8.55 -60.91 21.09
CA ASP A 146 8.04 -60.06 22.16
C ASP A 146 6.74 -59.36 21.71
N ALA A 147 5.62 -59.82 22.26
CA ALA A 147 4.30 -59.30 21.98
C ALA A 147 4.11 -57.85 22.45
N GLN A 148 4.83 -57.40 23.49
CA GLN A 148 4.75 -56.02 23.95
C GLN A 148 5.42 -55.07 22.96
N ALA A 149 6.62 -55.39 22.47
CA ALA A 149 7.31 -54.59 21.46
C ALA A 149 6.49 -54.44 20.16
N ARG A 150 5.79 -55.50 19.73
CA ARG A 150 4.84 -55.43 18.60
C ARG A 150 3.65 -54.51 18.90
N MET A 151 3.03 -54.67 20.07
CA MET A 151 1.85 -53.90 20.48
C MET A 151 2.17 -52.40 20.63
N ASP A 152 3.36 -52.06 21.13
CA ASP A 152 3.83 -50.67 21.24
C ASP A 152 4.02 -50.02 19.87
N VAL A 153 4.69 -50.72 18.92
CA VAL A 153 4.86 -50.25 17.54
C VAL A 153 3.49 -50.06 16.86
N GLU A 154 2.57 -51.02 16.97
CA GLU A 154 1.22 -50.87 16.41
C GLU A 154 0.45 -49.73 17.07
N THR A 155 0.56 -49.55 18.38
CA THR A 155 -0.12 -48.47 19.12
C THR A 155 0.41 -47.10 18.70
N GLN A 156 1.72 -46.94 18.55
CA GLN A 156 2.35 -45.69 18.13
C GLN A 156 2.10 -45.40 16.64
N LEU A 157 2.07 -46.42 15.79
CA LEU A 157 1.71 -46.30 14.37
C LEU A 157 0.23 -45.93 14.18
N ARG A 158 -0.68 -46.46 15.01
CA ARG A 158 -2.09 -46.00 15.05
C ARG A 158 -2.22 -44.54 15.48
N LYS A 159 -1.49 -44.10 16.53
CA LYS A 159 -1.47 -42.69 16.98
C LYS A 159 -0.96 -41.75 15.90
N THR A 160 0.18 -42.10 15.28
CA THR A 160 0.80 -41.30 14.21
C THR A 160 -0.13 -41.19 13.01
N ASN A 161 -0.77 -42.30 12.59
CA ASN A 161 -1.76 -42.27 11.51
C ASN A 161 -3.02 -41.45 11.87
N GLN A 162 -3.43 -41.41 13.15
CA GLN A 162 -4.54 -40.58 13.61
C GLN A 162 -4.21 -39.07 13.62
N LEU A 163 -2.98 -38.67 13.96
CA LEU A 163 -2.57 -37.27 13.81
C LEU A 163 -2.35 -36.90 12.35
N VAL A 164 -1.64 -37.72 11.57
CA VAL A 164 -1.45 -37.48 10.13
C VAL A 164 -2.80 -37.36 9.41
N GLY A 165 -3.77 -38.23 9.70
CA GLY A 165 -5.14 -38.15 9.17
C GLY A 165 -6.01 -37.02 9.75
N ARG A 166 -5.46 -36.17 10.61
CA ARG A 166 -6.12 -34.97 11.19
C ARG A 166 -5.40 -33.66 10.80
N SER A 167 -4.07 -33.67 10.73
CA SER A 167 -3.23 -32.56 10.29
C SER A 167 -3.18 -32.45 8.76
N ILE A 168 -3.43 -33.56 8.05
CA ILE A 168 -4.05 -33.50 6.73
C ILE A 168 -5.53 -33.12 6.99
N PRO A 169 -5.98 -31.88 6.72
CA PRO A 169 -7.41 -31.62 6.61
C PRO A 169 -7.92 -32.56 5.51
N PRO A 170 -9.00 -33.32 5.73
CA PRO A 170 -9.28 -34.56 5.02
C PRO A 170 -9.06 -34.37 3.53
N LEU A 171 -8.02 -35.04 3.01
CA LEU A 171 -7.75 -35.09 1.58
C LEU A 171 -9.08 -35.44 0.92
N ARG A 172 -9.46 -34.65 -0.07
CA ARG A 172 -10.64 -34.95 -0.89
C ARG A 172 -10.26 -36.15 -1.76
N ASP A 173 -10.40 -37.32 -1.13
CA ASP A 173 -10.47 -38.66 -1.72
C ASP A 173 -11.93 -39.03 -2.05
N ALA A 174 -12.84 -38.05 -1.99
CA ALA A 174 -13.54 -37.72 -3.23
C ALA A 174 -12.55 -36.91 -4.09
N GLN A 175 -11.80 -37.50 -5.01
CA GLN A 175 -12.41 -38.08 -6.21
C GLN A 175 -13.55 -37.19 -6.76
N GLU A 176 -13.42 -35.86 -6.62
CA GLU A 176 -13.93 -34.93 -7.60
C GLU A 176 -13.31 -35.40 -8.94
N PRO A 177 -14.10 -35.94 -9.88
CA PRO A 177 -13.56 -36.23 -11.20
C PRO A 177 -13.02 -34.90 -11.74
N GLN A 178 -11.86 -34.91 -12.41
CA GLN A 178 -11.45 -33.73 -13.20
C GLN A 178 -12.65 -33.33 -14.03
N PRO A 179 -13.19 -32.10 -13.91
CA PRO A 179 -14.54 -31.81 -14.36
C PRO A 179 -14.60 -32.11 -15.85
N SER A 180 -15.30 -33.19 -16.19
CA SER A 180 -15.41 -33.62 -17.57
C SER A 180 -16.24 -32.56 -18.31
N LEU A 181 -16.35 -32.70 -19.62
CA LEU A 181 -17.26 -31.87 -20.41
C LEU A 181 -18.74 -31.97 -19.94
N MET A 182 -19.06 -32.89 -19.02
CA MET A 182 -20.35 -33.13 -18.39
C MET A 182 -20.41 -32.76 -16.88
N ASP A 183 -19.32 -32.31 -16.26
CA ASP A 183 -19.19 -32.03 -14.82
C ASP A 183 -18.70 -30.60 -14.51
N GLY A 184 -18.88 -29.67 -15.45
CA GLY A 184 -18.60 -28.27 -15.17
C GLY A 184 -19.55 -27.68 -14.12
N SER A 185 -19.18 -26.56 -13.52
CA SER A 185 -20.02 -25.82 -12.59
C SER A 185 -19.90 -24.30 -12.77
N VAL A 186 -20.98 -23.61 -12.44
CA VAL A 186 -21.06 -22.14 -12.46
C VAL A 186 -20.26 -21.57 -11.29
N LEU A 187 -19.14 -20.91 -11.58
CA LEU A 187 -18.27 -20.27 -10.59
C LEU A 187 -18.76 -18.86 -10.22
N SER A 188 -19.34 -18.13 -11.18
CA SER A 188 -19.88 -16.79 -10.96
C SER A 188 -20.95 -16.45 -12.01
N VAL A 189 -22.00 -15.75 -11.59
CA VAL A 189 -23.04 -15.18 -12.46
C VAL A 189 -23.04 -13.67 -12.31
N LYS A 190 -23.10 -12.96 -13.43
CA LYS A 190 -23.35 -11.51 -13.49
C LYS A 190 -24.63 -11.25 -14.28
N ASP A 191 -25.78 -11.30 -13.58
CA ASP A 191 -27.13 -11.09 -14.12
C ASP A 191 -27.19 -9.84 -15.02
N GLU A 192 -26.63 -8.71 -14.55
CA GLU A 192 -26.63 -7.42 -15.27
C GLU A 192 -26.06 -7.49 -16.70
N TRP A 193 -25.09 -8.38 -16.95
CA TRP A 193 -24.39 -8.51 -18.22
C TRP A 193 -24.75 -9.84 -18.91
N SER A 194 -25.69 -10.62 -18.35
CA SER A 194 -26.02 -12.00 -18.77
C SER A 194 -24.78 -12.90 -18.94
N PHE A 195 -23.76 -12.69 -18.11
CA PHE A 195 -22.43 -13.30 -18.26
C PHE A 195 -22.13 -14.28 -17.12
N VAL A 196 -21.68 -15.47 -17.48
CA VAL A 196 -21.43 -16.60 -16.57
C VAL A 196 -19.98 -17.05 -16.71
N VAL A 197 -19.28 -17.24 -15.58
CA VAL A 197 -17.95 -17.84 -15.54
C VAL A 197 -18.08 -19.29 -15.08
N ALA A 198 -17.48 -20.21 -15.83
CA ALA A 198 -17.47 -21.64 -15.54
C ALA A 198 -16.06 -22.15 -15.21
N ASN A 199 -15.97 -23.24 -14.44
CA ASN A 199 -14.71 -23.92 -14.08
C ASN A 199 -14.18 -24.88 -15.18
N ILE A 200 -14.69 -24.79 -16.41
CA ILE A 200 -14.28 -25.60 -17.56
C ILE A 200 -13.70 -24.69 -18.65
N GLY A 201 -12.68 -25.16 -19.35
CA GLY A 201 -11.98 -24.39 -20.38
C GLY A 201 -11.30 -25.29 -21.42
N GLU A 202 -10.19 -24.81 -21.97
CA GLU A 202 -9.48 -25.48 -23.06
C GLU A 202 -8.97 -26.87 -22.66
N GLN A 203 -8.50 -27.06 -21.42
CA GLN A 203 -8.08 -28.37 -20.90
C GLN A 203 -9.21 -29.40 -20.85
N GLN A 204 -10.48 -28.96 -20.84
CA GLN A 204 -11.68 -29.80 -20.88
C GLN A 204 -12.27 -29.92 -22.30
N GLY A 205 -11.62 -29.34 -23.32
CA GLY A 205 -12.08 -29.36 -24.71
C GLY A 205 -13.13 -28.32 -25.08
N VAL A 206 -13.42 -27.36 -24.19
CA VAL A 206 -14.35 -26.25 -24.45
C VAL A 206 -13.81 -25.35 -25.56
N LYS A 207 -14.68 -24.90 -26.48
CA LYS A 207 -14.34 -23.99 -27.58
C LYS A 207 -15.27 -22.78 -27.61
N ILE A 208 -14.77 -21.67 -28.15
CA ILE A 208 -15.57 -20.47 -28.43
C ILE A 208 -16.73 -20.85 -29.37
N GLY A 209 -17.94 -20.37 -29.08
CA GLY A 209 -19.16 -20.73 -29.79
C GLY A 209 -19.83 -22.04 -29.35
N MET A 210 -19.22 -22.82 -28.46
CA MET A 210 -19.83 -24.06 -27.94
C MET A 210 -21.06 -23.77 -27.07
N PRO A 211 -22.19 -24.49 -27.26
CA PRO A 211 -23.35 -24.38 -26.39
C PRO A 211 -23.19 -25.23 -25.12
N LEU A 212 -23.45 -24.62 -23.96
CA LEU A 212 -23.50 -25.27 -22.65
C LEU A 212 -24.95 -25.26 -22.12
N ARG A 213 -25.35 -26.31 -21.41
CA ARG A 213 -26.62 -26.38 -20.68
C ARG A 213 -26.38 -26.25 -19.18
N VAL A 214 -27.17 -25.40 -18.53
CA VAL A 214 -27.25 -25.31 -17.06
C VAL A 214 -28.29 -26.31 -16.58
N MET A 215 -27.87 -27.21 -15.69
CA MET A 215 -28.70 -28.25 -15.07
C MET A 215 -28.77 -28.03 -13.56
N HIS A 216 -29.98 -28.01 -13.02
CA HIS A 216 -30.24 -27.94 -11.57
C HIS A 216 -31.08 -29.17 -11.18
N GLY A 217 -30.49 -30.08 -10.42
CA GLY A 217 -30.95 -31.47 -10.37
C GLY A 217 -30.95 -32.06 -11.78
N GLU A 218 -32.11 -32.55 -12.24
CA GLU A 218 -32.30 -33.09 -13.59
C GLU A 218 -32.94 -32.11 -14.59
N GLN A 219 -33.27 -30.88 -14.20
CA GLN A 219 -33.95 -29.93 -15.09
C GLN A 219 -32.97 -28.96 -15.77
N LYS A 220 -33.15 -28.72 -17.08
CA LYS A 220 -32.41 -27.69 -17.82
C LYS A 220 -32.96 -26.31 -17.49
N ILE A 221 -32.26 -25.52 -16.69
CA ILE A 221 -32.62 -24.12 -16.44
C ILE A 221 -32.39 -23.30 -17.71
N ALA A 222 -31.18 -23.35 -18.28
CA ALA A 222 -30.73 -22.37 -19.27
C ALA A 222 -29.78 -22.98 -20.31
N THR A 223 -29.57 -22.24 -21.40
CA THR A 223 -28.56 -22.51 -22.42
C THR A 223 -27.64 -21.29 -22.54
N LEU A 224 -26.33 -21.56 -22.48
CA LEU A 224 -25.26 -20.56 -22.57
C LEU A 224 -24.44 -20.79 -23.84
N ARG A 225 -23.84 -19.73 -24.39
CA ARG A 225 -22.83 -19.84 -25.46
C ARG A 225 -21.50 -19.29 -25.00
N VAL A 226 -20.44 -20.07 -25.17
CA VAL A 226 -19.08 -19.69 -24.79
C VAL A 226 -18.55 -18.57 -25.70
N VAL A 227 -17.99 -17.52 -25.10
CA VAL A 227 -17.44 -16.34 -25.78
C VAL A 227 -15.95 -16.10 -25.52
N ASP A 228 -15.43 -16.49 -24.35
CA ASP A 228 -14.00 -16.48 -24.01
C ASP A 228 -13.61 -17.85 -23.43
N VAL A 229 -12.42 -18.36 -23.78
CA VAL A 229 -11.90 -19.64 -23.27
C VAL A 229 -10.45 -19.44 -22.84
N ARG A 230 -10.15 -19.94 -21.64
CA ARG A 230 -8.80 -19.98 -21.06
C ARG A 230 -8.50 -21.43 -20.67
N GLN A 231 -7.26 -21.70 -20.26
CA GLN A 231 -6.80 -23.05 -19.95
C GLN A 231 -7.73 -23.85 -18.99
N ARG A 232 -8.34 -23.18 -18.00
CA ARG A 232 -9.14 -23.81 -16.93
C ARG A 232 -10.49 -23.14 -16.62
N ILE A 233 -10.86 -22.09 -17.35
CA ILE A 233 -12.13 -21.37 -17.19
C ILE A 233 -12.63 -20.87 -18.53
N CYS A 234 -13.94 -20.67 -18.66
CA CYS A 234 -14.55 -20.02 -19.81
C CYS A 234 -15.58 -18.97 -19.36
N GLY A 235 -15.74 -17.95 -20.19
CA GLY A 235 -16.83 -16.98 -20.11
C GLY A 235 -17.91 -17.37 -21.11
N ALA A 236 -19.15 -17.45 -20.67
CA ALA A 236 -20.31 -17.77 -21.50
C ALA A 236 -21.44 -16.75 -21.27
N VAL A 237 -22.19 -16.46 -22.33
CA VAL A 237 -23.36 -15.56 -22.31
C VAL A 237 -24.64 -16.40 -22.27
N ILE A 238 -25.63 -15.99 -21.50
CA ILE A 238 -26.95 -16.64 -21.44
C ILE A 238 -27.71 -16.34 -22.74
N GLU A 239 -28.13 -17.38 -23.47
CA GLU A 239 -28.90 -17.24 -24.71
C GLU A 239 -30.40 -17.51 -24.51
N ASP A 240 -30.70 -18.49 -23.66
CA ASP A 240 -32.05 -18.98 -23.38
C ASP A 240 -32.14 -19.25 -21.87
N SER A 241 -32.94 -18.44 -21.18
CA SER A 241 -33.22 -18.57 -19.74
C SER A 241 -34.63 -19.10 -19.51
N GLY A 242 -34.73 -20.26 -18.87
CA GLY A 242 -36.00 -20.79 -18.38
C GLY A 242 -36.57 -19.98 -17.21
N LYS A 243 -37.54 -20.57 -16.50
CA LYS A 243 -38.29 -19.88 -15.42
C LYS A 243 -37.49 -19.71 -14.11
N GLU A 244 -36.33 -20.34 -13.99
CA GLU A 244 -35.48 -20.29 -12.80
C GLU A 244 -34.22 -19.45 -13.04
N LYS A 245 -33.69 -18.85 -11.98
CA LYS A 245 -32.42 -18.11 -12.03
C LYS A 245 -31.25 -19.06 -11.81
N ILE A 246 -30.23 -18.94 -12.67
CA ILE A 246 -28.94 -19.63 -12.53
C ILE A 246 -28.29 -19.23 -11.20
N LYS A 247 -27.73 -20.20 -10.48
CA LYS A 247 -27.01 -20.02 -9.22
C LYS A 247 -25.55 -20.45 -9.35
N VAL A 248 -24.71 -19.88 -8.49
CA VAL A 248 -23.33 -20.37 -8.29
C VAL A 248 -23.40 -21.78 -7.72
N GLY A 249 -22.68 -22.72 -8.36
CA GLY A 249 -22.73 -24.15 -8.07
C GLY A 249 -23.62 -24.99 -8.99
N ASP A 250 -24.44 -24.40 -9.86
CA ASP A 250 -25.23 -25.16 -10.85
C ASP A 250 -24.33 -25.92 -11.82
N ARG A 251 -24.76 -27.11 -12.26
CA ARG A 251 -23.96 -28.01 -13.09
C ARG A 251 -24.06 -27.63 -14.57
N LEU A 252 -22.94 -27.73 -15.29
CA LEU A 252 -22.79 -27.41 -16.70
C LEU A 252 -22.42 -28.65 -17.49
N GLN A 253 -23.15 -28.89 -18.58
CA GLN A 253 -22.85 -29.93 -19.57
C GLN A 253 -22.77 -29.29 -20.96
N ALA A 254 -21.71 -29.51 -21.73
CA ALA A 254 -21.71 -29.08 -23.12
C ALA A 254 -22.64 -29.95 -23.96
N ASP A 255 -23.48 -29.35 -24.80
CA ASP A 255 -24.27 -30.14 -25.76
C ASP A 255 -23.41 -30.43 -26.99
N ALA A 256 -22.59 -31.47 -26.90
CA ALA A 256 -21.73 -31.96 -27.97
C ALA A 256 -22.52 -32.63 -29.12
N ARG A 257 -23.54 -31.95 -29.64
CA ARG A 257 -24.22 -32.30 -30.88
C ARG A 257 -23.24 -32.11 -32.04
N SER A 258 -22.62 -33.21 -32.45
CA SER A 258 -21.72 -33.30 -33.60
C SER A 258 -22.48 -33.15 -34.93
N ASN A 259 -23.05 -31.96 -35.16
CA ASN A 259 -23.61 -31.55 -36.44
C ASN A 259 -22.50 -31.28 -37.47
N VAL A 260 -21.79 -32.35 -37.84
CA VAL A 260 -20.91 -32.42 -39.01
C VAL A 260 -21.58 -33.35 -40.02
N THR A 261 -22.78 -32.96 -40.47
CA THR A 261 -23.45 -33.55 -41.62
C THR A 261 -22.74 -33.06 -42.88
N LEU A 262 -21.59 -33.66 -43.18
CA LEU A 262 -20.92 -33.48 -44.47
C LEU A 262 -21.82 -34.02 -45.58
N LYS A 263 -22.07 -33.18 -46.58
CA LYS A 263 -22.74 -33.45 -47.84
C LYS A 263 -21.85 -32.90 -48.97
#